data_AF-A0AB35JVD7-F1
#
_entry.id   AF-A0AB35JVD7-F1
#
_cell.length_a   1.000
_cell.length_b   1.000
_cell.length_c   1.000
_cell.angle_alpha   90.00
_cell.angle_beta   90.00
_cell.angle_gamma   90.00
#
_symmetry.space_group_name_H-M   'P 1'
#
loop_
_entity.id
_entity.type
_entity.pdbx_description
1 polymer ?
#
loop_
_entity_poly.entity_id
_entity_poly.type
_entity_poly.pdbx_seq_one_letter_code
_entity_poly.pdbx_strand_id
1 'polypeptide(L)'
;MRAITHAAVNIVLLEYCQENSLAHSGFIVLDSPLLAYFKPEGDDDIALSNSDLKELFYDYLIKHHKSDSQIIIIENQHPPANVEDQISMTIFTSNPNEGRFGLL
;
A
#
# COMPACT_ATOMS: atom_id res chain seq x y z
N MET A 1 -3.83 -2.06 14.54
CA MET A 1 -4.21 -3.20 13.66
C MET A 1 -5.24 -2.90 12.56
N ARG A 2 -6.14 -1.91 12.68
CA ARG A 2 -7.31 -1.78 11.79
C ARG A 2 -6.98 -1.52 10.31
N ALA A 3 -6.02 -0.65 10.01
CA ALA A 3 -5.73 -0.20 8.63
C ALA A 3 -5.31 -1.34 7.68
N ILE A 4 -4.38 -2.20 8.11
CA ILE A 4 -3.89 -3.31 7.28
C ILE A 4 -4.97 -4.35 7.02
N THR A 5 -5.84 -4.62 8.00
CA THR A 5 -6.97 -5.52 7.83
C THR A 5 -7.98 -4.95 6.82
N HIS A 6 -8.27 -3.65 6.89
CA HIS A 6 -9.13 -3.00 5.89
C HIS A 6 -8.52 -3.06 4.47
N ALA A 7 -7.22 -2.82 4.35
CA ALA A 7 -6.51 -2.97 3.08
C ALA A 7 -6.60 -4.40 2.54
N ALA A 8 -6.35 -5.40 3.38
CA ALA A 8 -6.45 -6.82 3.02
C ALA A 8 -7.85 -7.20 2.54
N VAL A 9 -8.91 -6.76 3.23
CA VAL A 9 -10.30 -7.02 2.81
C VAL A 9 -10.60 -6.40 1.43
N ASN A 10 -10.14 -5.18 1.17
CA ASN A 10 -10.36 -4.53 -0.12
C ASN A 10 -9.60 -5.23 -1.26
N ILE A 11 -8.36 -5.66 -1.01
CA ILE A 11 -7.54 -6.42 -1.96
C ILE A 11 -8.22 -7.76 -2.28
N VAL A 12 -8.56 -8.54 -1.25
CA VAL A 12 -9.19 -9.86 -1.42
C VAL A 12 -10.56 -9.75 -2.08
N LEU A 13 -11.32 -8.68 -1.83
CA LEU A 13 -12.59 -8.46 -2.52
C LEU A 13 -12.39 -8.19 -4.02
N LEU A 14 -11.37 -7.41 -4.39
CA LEU A 14 -11.01 -7.19 -5.79
C LEU A 14 -10.61 -8.51 -6.46
N GLU A 15 -9.72 -9.28 -5.82
CA GLU A 15 -9.27 -10.59 -6.30
C GLU A 15 -10.45 -11.56 -6.47
N TYR A 16 -11.32 -11.65 -5.48
CA TYR A 16 -12.53 -12.48 -5.54
C TYR A 16 -13.41 -12.12 -6.74
N CYS A 17 -13.63 -10.82 -6.98
CA CYS A 17 -14.40 -10.39 -8.14
C CYS A 17 -13.71 -10.74 -9.47
N GLN A 18 -12.39 -10.60 -9.56
CA GLN A 18 -11.62 -10.98 -10.75
C GLN A 18 -11.70 -12.49 -11.02
N GLU A 19 -11.44 -13.32 -10.01
CA GLU A 19 -11.46 -14.78 -10.11
C GLU A 19 -12.83 -15.33 -10.52
N ASN A 20 -13.91 -14.69 -10.07
CA ASN A 20 -15.28 -15.12 -10.35
C ASN A 20 -15.91 -14.38 -11.56
N SER A 21 -15.12 -13.61 -12.32
CA SER A 21 -15.60 -12.82 -13.46
C SER A 21 -16.80 -11.91 -13.10
N LEU A 22 -16.79 -11.37 -11.89
CA LEU A 22 -17.78 -10.42 -11.39
C LEU A 22 -17.37 -8.99 -11.74
N ALA A 23 -18.32 -8.07 -11.68
CA ALA A 23 -18.05 -6.66 -11.90
C ALA A 23 -17.05 -6.11 -10.86
N HIS A 24 -15.98 -5.47 -11.32
CA HIS A 24 -14.98 -4.82 -10.49
C HIS A 24 -14.49 -3.51 -11.16
N SER A 25 -13.98 -2.59 -10.36
CA SER A 25 -13.38 -1.33 -10.83
C SER A 25 -12.09 -1.56 -11.63
N GLY A 26 -11.39 -2.68 -11.38
CA GLY A 26 -10.04 -2.93 -11.90
C GLY A 26 -8.95 -2.12 -11.19
N PHE A 27 -9.32 -1.32 -10.17
CA PHE A 27 -8.35 -0.60 -9.34
C PHE A 27 -8.88 -0.36 -7.93
N ILE A 28 -7.97 -0.18 -6.98
CA ILE A 28 -8.28 0.28 -5.62
C ILE A 28 -7.32 1.40 -5.18
N VAL A 29 -7.79 2.25 -4.27
CA VAL A 29 -6.99 3.29 -3.63
C VAL A 29 -6.92 2.98 -2.14
N LEU A 30 -5.70 2.93 -1.59
CA LEU A 30 -5.42 2.67 -0.19
C LEU A 30 -4.80 3.92 0.45
N ASP A 31 -5.40 4.40 1.53
CA ASP A 31 -4.90 5.52 2.33
C ASP A 31 -4.23 4.99 3.60
N SER A 32 -2.92 5.15 3.68
CA SER A 32 -2.04 4.65 4.75
C SER A 32 -2.33 3.22 5.23
N PRO A 33 -2.25 2.20 4.36
CA PRO A 33 -2.58 0.81 4.69
C PRO A 33 -1.71 0.22 5.80
N LEU A 34 -0.51 0.77 6.01
CA LEU A 34 0.47 0.30 6.99
C LEU A 34 0.60 1.25 8.19
N LEU A 35 -0.39 2.11 8.47
CA LEU A 35 -0.31 3.08 9.57
C LEU A 35 0.03 2.44 10.93
N ALA A 36 -0.59 1.30 11.24
CA ALA A 36 -0.37 0.56 12.49
C ALA A 36 1.07 0.03 12.63
N TYR A 37 1.75 -0.22 11.51
CA TYR A 37 3.16 -0.61 11.51
C TYR A 37 4.06 0.56 11.89
N PHE A 38 3.76 1.77 11.41
CA PHE A 38 4.60 2.95 11.64
C PHE A 38 4.28 3.73 12.91
N LYS A 39 3.04 3.65 13.38
CA LYS A 39 2.56 4.27 14.62
C LYS A 39 1.85 3.21 15.46
N PRO A 40 2.61 2.29 16.07
CA PRO A 40 2.01 1.19 16.80
C PRO A 40 1.31 1.67 18.07
N GLU A 41 0.05 1.26 18.25
CA GLU A 41 -0.75 1.53 19.45
C GLU A 41 -1.14 0.21 20.13
N GLY A 42 -0.38 -0.17 21.15
CA GLY A 42 -0.58 -1.40 21.91
C GLY A 42 0.32 -2.56 21.46
N ASP A 43 0.29 -3.65 22.23
CA ASP A 43 1.25 -4.76 22.13
C ASP A 43 1.21 -5.45 20.75
N ASP A 44 0.03 -5.62 20.17
CA ASP A 44 -0.16 -6.25 18.85
C ASP A 44 0.51 -5.45 17.73
N ASP A 45 0.44 -4.12 17.78
CA ASP A 45 1.05 -3.26 16.76
C ASP A 45 2.57 -3.18 16.95
N ILE A 46 3.07 -3.29 18.18
CA ILE A 46 4.51 -3.37 18.47
C ILE A 46 5.12 -4.64 17.87
N ALA A 47 4.44 -5.78 18.00
CA ALA A 47 4.87 -7.01 17.34
C ALA A 47 4.92 -6.84 15.81
N LEU A 48 3.96 -6.11 15.25
CA LEU A 48 3.88 -5.80 13.83
C LEU A 48 5.07 -4.96 13.35
N SER A 49 5.44 -3.91 14.09
CA SER A 49 6.55 -3.00 13.72
C SER A 49 7.92 -3.69 13.66
N ASN A 50 8.09 -4.83 14.34
CA ASN A 50 9.32 -5.62 14.35
C ASN A 50 9.34 -6.75 13.30
N SER A 51 8.36 -6.77 12.39
CA SER A 51 8.20 -7.81 11.37
C SER A 51 8.55 -7.31 9.97
N ASP A 52 8.75 -8.26 9.04
CA ASP A 52 8.95 -8.01 7.60
C ASP A 52 7.63 -7.71 6.85
N LEU A 53 6.58 -7.29 7.57
CA LEU A 53 5.25 -7.10 6.99
C LEU A 53 5.25 -6.06 5.86
N LYS A 54 6.02 -4.98 6.02
CA LYS A 54 6.09 -3.92 5.01
C LYS A 54 6.63 -4.49 3.71
N GLU A 55 7.73 -5.21 3.75
CA GLU A 55 8.38 -5.87 2.62
C GLU A 55 7.41 -6.85 1.96
N LEU A 56 6.82 -7.76 2.75
CA LEU A 56 5.88 -8.76 2.25
C LEU A 56 4.63 -8.15 1.61
N PHE A 57 4.14 -7.03 2.16
CA PHE A 57 2.97 -6.33 1.62
C PHE A 57 3.24 -5.78 0.22
N TYR A 58 4.34 -5.04 0.03
CA TYR A 58 4.68 -4.51 -1.29
C TYR A 58 5.02 -5.64 -2.28
N ASP A 59 5.76 -6.65 -1.83
CA ASP A 59 6.08 -7.83 -2.63
C ASP A 59 4.83 -8.55 -3.14
N TYR A 60 3.82 -8.72 -2.28
CA TYR A 60 2.54 -9.32 -2.65
C TYR A 60 1.86 -8.51 -3.76
N LEU A 61 1.73 -7.19 -3.55
CA LEU A 61 1.04 -6.33 -4.52
C LEU A 61 1.73 -6.33 -5.88
N ILE A 62 3.05 -6.28 -5.91
CA ILE A 62 3.84 -6.29 -7.16
C ILE A 62 3.70 -7.63 -7.87
N LYS A 63 3.68 -8.75 -7.14
CA LYS A 63 3.56 -10.09 -7.73
C LYS A 63 2.15 -10.35 -8.29
N HIS A 64 1.11 -9.89 -7.60
CA HIS A 64 -0.29 -10.25 -7.90
C HIS A 64 -1.05 -9.21 -8.74
N HIS A 65 -0.69 -7.93 -8.67
CA HIS A 65 -1.45 -6.84 -9.31
C HIS A 65 -0.65 -6.07 -10.38
N LYS A 66 0.31 -6.72 -11.05
CA LYS A 66 1.13 -6.08 -12.11
C LYS A 66 0.38 -5.85 -13.43
N SER A 67 -0.60 -6.70 -13.74
CA SER A 67 -1.22 -6.74 -15.08
C SER A 67 -2.73 -6.55 -15.05
N ASP A 68 -3.42 -7.18 -14.11
CA ASP A 68 -4.89 -7.33 -14.16
C ASP A 68 -5.65 -6.31 -13.30
N SER A 69 -4.93 -5.44 -12.59
CA SER A 69 -5.51 -4.36 -11.78
C SER A 69 -4.48 -3.29 -11.44
N GLN A 70 -4.96 -2.15 -10.92
CA GLN A 70 -4.10 -1.07 -10.45
C GLN A 70 -4.31 -0.84 -8.95
N ILE A 71 -3.23 -0.84 -8.19
CA ILE A 71 -3.24 -0.51 -6.76
C ILE A 71 -2.57 0.85 -6.59
N ILE A 72 -3.31 1.82 -6.04
CA ILE A 72 -2.80 3.16 -5.76
C ILE A 72 -2.68 3.30 -4.25
N ILE A 73 -1.47 3.56 -3.76
CA ILE A 73 -1.21 3.75 -2.33
C ILE A 73 -0.84 5.22 -2.10
N ILE A 74 -1.53 5.84 -1.15
CA ILE A 74 -1.19 7.17 -0.63
C ILE A 74 -0.60 6.95 0.77
N GLU A 75 0.66 7.30 0.95
CA GLU A 75 1.39 7.05 2.18
C GLU A 75 2.44 8.13 2.43
N ASN A 76 2.72 8.42 3.71
CA ASN A 76 3.75 9.39 4.10
C ASN A 76 5.15 8.75 4.21
N GLN A 77 5.18 7.44 4.43
CA GLN A 77 6.40 6.65 4.53
C GLN A 77 6.77 6.07 3.16
N HIS A 78 8.06 6.13 2.84
CA HIS A 78 8.55 5.52 1.60
C HIS A 78 8.37 4.00 1.63
N PRO A 79 8.14 3.35 0.47
CA PRO A 79 8.16 1.89 0.36
C PRO A 79 9.56 1.34 0.68
N PRO A 80 9.72 0.00 0.79
CA PRO A 80 11.04 -0.62 0.86
C PRO A 80 11.90 -0.28 -0.36
N ALA A 81 13.20 -0.01 -0.16
CA ALA A 81 14.10 0.42 -1.24
C ALA A 81 14.22 -0.61 -2.38
N ASN A 82 14.08 -1.90 -2.08
CA ASN A 82 14.14 -3.00 -3.05
C ASN A 82 12.94 -3.05 -4.02
N VAL A 83 11.88 -2.28 -3.77
CA VAL A 83 10.69 -2.24 -4.64
C VAL A 83 10.53 -0.94 -5.41
N GLU A 84 11.37 0.07 -5.18
CA GLU A 84 11.23 1.40 -5.80
C GLU A 84 11.24 1.34 -7.34
N ASP A 85 12.13 0.53 -7.93
CA ASP A 85 12.24 0.36 -9.38
C ASP A 85 11.10 -0.47 -10.01
N GLN A 86 10.24 -1.05 -9.18
CA GLN A 86 9.15 -1.93 -9.62
C GLN A 86 7.79 -1.25 -9.59
N ILE A 87 7.71 -0.05 -9.03
CA ILE A 87 6.47 0.70 -8.84
C ILE A 87 6.57 2.09 -9.47
N SER A 88 5.42 2.68 -9.77
CA SER A 88 5.37 4.11 -10.08
C SER A 88 5.22 4.89 -8.78
N MET A 89 6.21 5.75 -8.48
CA MET A 89 6.22 6.55 -7.26
C MET A 89 6.23 8.05 -7.59
N THR A 90 5.36 8.80 -6.94
CA THR A 90 5.36 10.27 -6.96
C THR A 90 5.57 10.76 -5.53
N ILE A 91 6.66 11.48 -5.29
CA ILE A 91 7.01 12.01 -3.96
C ILE A 91 6.53 13.45 -3.85
N PHE A 92 5.82 13.76 -2.76
CA PHE A 92 5.49 15.13 -2.35
C PHE A 92 6.38 15.55 -1.18
N THR A 93 7.19 16.59 -1.38
CA THR A 93 8.28 16.96 -0.47
C THR A 93 7.88 18.00 0.58
N SER A 94 6.79 18.76 0.34
CA SER A 94 6.48 19.99 1.09
C SER A 94 7.64 20.99 1.13
N ASN A 95 8.62 20.85 0.23
CA ASN A 95 9.77 21.73 0.10
C ASN A 95 9.63 22.51 -1.21
N PRO A 96 9.45 23.85 -1.16
CA PRO A 96 9.26 24.65 -2.39
C PRO A 96 10.50 24.65 -3.30
N ASN A 97 11.65 24.18 -2.81
CA ASN A 97 12.91 24.15 -3.54
C ASN A 97 13.31 22.75 -4.04
N GLU A 98 12.50 21.72 -3.81
CA GLU A 98 12.87 20.33 -4.11
C GLU A 98 11.66 19.50 -4.55
N GLY A 99 11.78 18.81 -5.69
CA GLY A 99 10.74 17.89 -6.17
C GLY A 99 9.39 18.59 -6.34
N ARG A 100 8.31 17.89 -5.99
CA ARG A 100 6.93 18.40 -6.06
C ARG A 100 6.45 18.76 -4.66
N PHE A 101 6.01 20.01 -4.45
CA PHE A 101 5.57 20.47 -3.13
C PHE A 101 4.35 19.69 -2.60
N GLY A 102 3.33 19.52 -3.44
CA GLY A 102 2.08 18.83 -3.13
C GLY A 102 1.34 18.40 -4.40
N LEU A 103 0.10 17.95 -4.26
CA LEU A 103 -0.67 17.46 -5.41
C LEU A 103 -1.02 18.56 -6.42
N LEU A 104 -1.20 19.80 -5.98
CA LEU A 104 -1.60 20.92 -6.85
C LEU A 104 -0.48 21.98 -6.94
#